data_AF-A0A259SJ65-F1
#
_entry.id   AF-A0A259SJ65-F1
#
_cell.length_a   1.000
_cell.length_b   1.000
_cell.length_c   1.000
_cell.angle_alpha   90.00
_cell.angle_beta   90.00
_cell.angle_gamma   90.00
#
_symmetry.space_group_name_H-M   'P 1'
#
loop_
_entity.id
_entity.type
_entity.pdbx_description
1 polymer ?
#
loop_
_entity_poly.entity_id
_entity_poly.type
_entity_poly.pdbx_seq_one_letter_code
_entity_poly.pdbx_strand_id
1 'polypeptide(L)'
;MSEDNGGIAGVQATGERQPQGAPVRIGLGAIVAYVVLACGLAWLVALPLWLGDGLREPYALPLMSGMMYMPAVAVVLVLLVLRPIPKGQRLRFLGLWPLRPVARVVWLMVIGVLAPPLLVLASTAVAALCGWLKVDLAGFSGFTELLAARTPAGTPLPPVGVVIAAQAMSIPVAATTVNALAAFGEELGWRGFLVPALRRYGTWASLLISGVIWGLWHAPIILLGYDFGRTDLSGVLLMIGGCVVWGVLLGWLRLRSGSMWPAVFAHGALNASAGLYLWFFAAGTHPDPALVLPLGVAGWIVGAAVILVLILTGQFRRQPALAADLPRTLPAPFPEPPLEDPREEAASPHVPSGSELERS
;
A
#
# COMPACT_ATOMS: atom_id res chain seq x y z
N MET A 1 -18.77 -6.94 -71.87
CA MET A 1 -17.41 -7.28 -71.41
C MET A 1 -16.89 -6.03 -70.74
N SER A 2 -17.13 -5.89 -69.43
CA SER A 2 -16.22 -6.28 -68.34
C SER A 2 -14.92 -5.48 -68.42
N GLU A 3 -14.47 -4.79 -67.39
CA GLU A 3 -14.18 -5.33 -66.06
C GLU A 3 -14.40 -4.30 -64.95
N ASP A 4 -15.04 -4.75 -63.88
CA ASP A 4 -15.19 -4.08 -62.59
C ASP A 4 -14.20 -4.76 -61.62
N ASN A 5 -13.27 -4.00 -61.05
CA ASN A 5 -12.29 -4.51 -60.10
C ASN A 5 -12.48 -3.80 -58.75
N GLY A 6 -13.47 -4.28 -57.99
CA GLY A 6 -13.78 -3.83 -56.64
C GLY A 6 -12.73 -4.29 -55.63
N GLY A 7 -11.77 -3.41 -55.33
CA GLY A 7 -10.81 -3.55 -54.25
C GLY A 7 -11.48 -3.50 -52.87
N ILE A 8 -11.13 -4.49 -52.04
CA ILE A 8 -11.55 -4.68 -50.65
C ILE A 8 -11.13 -3.45 -49.81
N ALA A 9 -12.10 -2.71 -49.31
CA ALA A 9 -11.89 -1.63 -48.35
C ALA A 9 -11.50 -2.22 -46.98
N GLY A 10 -10.23 -2.09 -46.63
CA GLY A 10 -9.73 -2.35 -45.29
C GLY A 10 -10.32 -1.34 -44.30
N VAL A 11 -11.00 -1.86 -43.27
CA VAL A 11 -11.44 -1.11 -42.10
C VAL A 11 -10.19 -0.60 -41.36
N GLN A 12 -9.85 0.69 -41.56
CA GLN A 12 -8.88 1.37 -40.73
C GLN A 12 -9.51 1.62 -39.36
N ALA A 13 -9.00 0.89 -38.35
CA ALA A 13 -9.25 1.19 -36.95
C ALA A 13 -8.74 2.60 -36.63
N THR A 14 -9.66 3.53 -36.34
CA THR A 14 -9.36 4.86 -35.84
C THR A 14 -8.72 4.76 -34.46
N GLY A 15 -7.39 4.75 -34.43
CA GLY A 15 -6.62 4.96 -33.21
C GLY A 15 -6.76 6.41 -32.75
N GLU A 16 -7.81 6.70 -31.98
CA GLU A 16 -7.90 7.96 -31.23
C GLU A 16 -6.68 8.07 -30.31
N ARG A 17 -5.77 9.01 -30.62
CA ARG A 17 -4.71 9.40 -29.68
C ARG A 17 -5.39 9.99 -28.45
N GLN A 18 -5.22 9.33 -27.30
CA GLN A 18 -5.62 9.90 -26.01
C GLN A 18 -5.02 11.30 -25.87
N PRO A 19 -5.82 12.33 -25.53
CA PRO A 19 -5.32 13.68 -25.32
C PRO A 19 -4.27 13.68 -24.21
N GLN A 20 -3.19 14.43 -24.41
CA GLN A 20 -2.11 14.58 -23.44
C GLN A 20 -2.69 15.07 -22.11
N GLY A 21 -2.52 14.30 -21.04
CA GLY A 21 -3.00 14.62 -19.69
C GLY A 21 -4.27 13.88 -19.22
N ALA A 22 -4.91 13.05 -20.05
CA ALA A 22 -6.03 12.23 -19.61
C ALA A 22 -5.58 11.10 -18.65
N PRO A 23 -6.31 10.84 -17.54
CA PRO A 23 -5.92 9.80 -16.59
C PRO A 23 -6.00 8.41 -17.23
N VAL A 24 -4.97 7.58 -17.01
CA VAL A 24 -4.92 6.18 -17.50
C VAL A 24 -6.13 5.41 -16.98
N ARG A 25 -6.95 4.89 -17.90
CA ARG A 25 -8.09 4.03 -17.59
C ARG A 25 -7.74 2.58 -17.92
N ILE A 26 -7.73 1.73 -16.91
CA ILE A 26 -7.50 0.29 -17.09
C ILE A 26 -8.82 -0.38 -17.48
N GLY A 27 -8.84 -1.14 -18.58
CA GLY A 27 -10.00 -1.90 -19.01
C GLY A 27 -10.37 -3.01 -18.01
N LEU A 28 -11.66 -3.41 -17.96
CA LEU A 28 -12.12 -4.47 -17.04
C LEU A 28 -11.38 -5.79 -17.26
N GLY A 29 -11.12 -6.16 -18.53
CA GLY A 29 -10.38 -7.37 -18.86
C GLY A 29 -8.97 -7.42 -18.22
N ALA A 30 -8.25 -6.30 -18.15
CA ALA A 30 -6.93 -6.26 -17.51
C ALA A 30 -7.02 -6.37 -15.97
N ILE A 31 -8.09 -5.84 -15.37
CA ILE A 31 -8.34 -5.99 -13.92
C ILE A 31 -8.65 -7.45 -13.61
N VAL A 32 -9.56 -8.08 -14.35
CA VAL A 32 -9.93 -9.48 -14.17
C VAL A 32 -8.71 -10.39 -14.39
N ALA A 33 -7.95 -10.18 -15.47
CA ALA A 33 -6.73 -10.93 -15.73
C ALA A 33 -5.73 -10.82 -14.58
N TYR A 34 -5.51 -9.62 -14.04
CA TYR A 34 -4.66 -9.41 -12.88
C TYR A 34 -5.15 -10.20 -11.66
N VAL A 35 -6.43 -10.13 -11.32
CA VAL A 35 -7.00 -10.82 -10.15
C VAL A 35 -6.88 -12.34 -10.28
N VAL A 36 -7.23 -12.88 -11.46
CA VAL A 36 -7.11 -14.32 -11.76
C VAL A 36 -5.66 -14.77 -11.68
N LEU A 37 -4.73 -14.02 -12.27
CA LEU A 37 -3.30 -14.35 -12.19
C LEU A 37 -2.78 -14.28 -10.76
N ALA A 38 -3.08 -13.22 -10.00
CA ALA A 38 -2.60 -13.06 -8.64
C ALA A 38 -3.09 -14.20 -7.73
N CYS A 39 -4.38 -14.54 -7.79
CA CYS A 39 -4.96 -15.61 -6.97
C CYS A 39 -4.53 -17.00 -7.46
N GLY A 40 -4.52 -17.23 -8.78
CA GLY A 40 -4.12 -18.51 -9.36
C GLY A 40 -2.65 -18.84 -9.09
N LEU A 41 -1.75 -17.84 -9.21
CA LEU A 41 -0.34 -17.99 -8.85
C LEU A 41 -0.15 -18.25 -7.34
N ALA A 42 -0.98 -17.64 -6.49
CA ALA A 42 -0.97 -17.92 -5.05
C ALA A 42 -1.29 -19.40 -4.75
N TRP A 43 -2.36 -19.94 -5.36
CA TRP A 43 -2.70 -21.36 -5.27
C TRP A 43 -1.59 -22.26 -5.83
N LEU A 44 -1.00 -21.88 -6.98
CA LEU A 44 0.08 -22.64 -7.60
C LEU A 44 1.33 -22.70 -6.70
N VAL A 45 1.71 -21.57 -6.09
CA VAL A 45 2.85 -21.52 -5.17
C VAL A 45 2.54 -22.29 -3.89
N ALA A 46 1.32 -22.24 -3.37
CA ALA A 46 0.93 -22.97 -2.15
C ALA A 46 0.73 -24.48 -2.38
N LEU A 47 0.62 -24.94 -3.63
CA LEU A 47 0.32 -26.33 -3.99
C LEU A 47 1.21 -27.37 -3.27
N PRO A 48 2.54 -27.19 -3.12
CA PRO A 48 3.37 -28.14 -2.39
C PRO A 48 2.91 -28.37 -0.93
N LEU A 49 2.39 -27.34 -0.26
CA LEU A 49 1.88 -27.48 1.12
C LEU A 49 0.62 -28.34 1.16
N TRP A 50 -0.23 -28.26 0.14
CA TRP A 50 -1.43 -29.08 0.01
C TRP A 50 -1.14 -30.53 -0.33
N LEU A 51 0.01 -30.81 -0.95
CA LEU A 51 0.45 -32.16 -1.29
C LEU A 51 1.31 -32.80 -0.19
N GLY A 52 1.73 -32.02 0.81
CA GLY A 52 2.54 -32.45 1.94
C GLY A 52 1.84 -32.27 3.29
N ASP A 53 2.62 -32.03 4.34
CA ASP A 53 2.14 -31.86 5.72
C ASP A 53 1.61 -30.44 6.04
N GLY A 54 1.19 -29.69 5.02
CA GLY A 54 0.66 -28.33 5.18
C GLY A 54 1.69 -27.34 5.73
N LEU A 55 1.28 -26.55 6.72
CA LEU A 55 2.14 -25.52 7.35
C LEU A 55 3.26 -26.10 8.23
N ARG A 56 3.30 -27.42 8.42
CA ARG A 56 4.34 -28.10 9.19
C ARG A 56 5.60 -28.37 8.36
N GLU A 57 5.51 -28.22 7.04
CA GLU A 57 6.63 -28.39 6.13
C GLU A 57 7.75 -27.38 6.43
N PRO A 58 9.04 -27.80 6.40
CA PRO A 58 10.16 -26.92 6.72
C PRO A 58 10.31 -25.76 5.73
N TYR A 59 9.75 -25.89 4.52
CA TYR A 59 9.74 -24.86 3.49
C TYR A 59 8.47 -24.00 3.50
N ALA A 60 7.56 -24.15 4.46
CA ALA A 60 6.32 -23.37 4.51
C ALA A 60 6.58 -21.85 4.57
N LEU A 61 7.42 -21.39 5.51
CA LEU A 61 7.76 -19.97 5.63
C LEU A 61 8.40 -19.36 4.37
N PRO A 62 9.46 -19.95 3.79
CA PRO A 62 10.04 -19.40 2.56
C PRO A 62 9.07 -19.46 1.37
N LEU A 63 8.22 -20.49 1.29
CA LEU A 63 7.21 -20.57 0.24
C LEU A 63 6.13 -19.48 0.37
N MET A 64 5.66 -19.21 1.59
CA MET A 64 4.74 -18.11 1.88
C MET A 64 5.37 -16.75 1.58
N SER A 65 6.66 -16.59 1.90
CA SER A 65 7.42 -15.38 1.52
C SER A 65 7.51 -15.23 0.00
N GLY A 66 7.67 -16.35 -0.73
CA GLY A 66 7.61 -16.37 -2.20
C GLY A 66 6.22 -16.05 -2.74
N MET A 67 5.16 -16.54 -2.09
CA MET A 67 3.77 -16.26 -2.44
C MET A 67 3.50 -14.76 -2.44
N MET A 68 4.04 -13.99 -1.47
CA MET A 68 3.91 -12.52 -1.40
C MET A 68 4.36 -11.78 -2.68
N TYR A 69 5.20 -12.38 -3.54
CA TYR A 69 5.58 -11.78 -4.82
C TYR A 69 4.61 -12.07 -5.97
N MET A 70 3.65 -12.97 -5.80
CA MET A 70 2.72 -13.35 -6.87
C MET A 70 1.85 -12.19 -7.38
N PRO A 71 1.38 -11.24 -6.53
CA PRO A 71 0.72 -10.04 -7.02
C PRO A 71 1.63 -9.18 -7.92
N ALA A 72 2.91 -9.00 -7.57
CA ALA A 72 3.87 -8.29 -8.42
C ALA A 72 4.12 -9.02 -9.75
N VAL A 73 4.28 -10.35 -9.73
CA VAL A 73 4.42 -11.16 -10.94
C VAL A 73 3.19 -11.00 -11.84
N ALA A 74 1.99 -11.05 -11.27
CA ALA A 74 0.74 -10.83 -12.00
C ALA A 74 0.69 -9.42 -12.65
N VAL A 75 1.14 -8.37 -11.96
CA VAL A 75 1.27 -7.03 -12.57
C VAL A 75 2.23 -7.05 -13.76
N VAL A 76 3.41 -7.65 -13.60
CA VAL A 76 4.40 -7.73 -14.68
C VAL A 76 3.81 -8.44 -15.91
N LEU A 77 3.18 -9.60 -15.72
CA LEU A 77 2.53 -10.35 -16.81
C LEU A 77 1.46 -9.52 -17.53
N VAL A 78 0.58 -8.85 -16.77
CA VAL A 78 -0.46 -7.98 -17.36
C VAL A 78 0.17 -6.80 -18.12
N LEU A 79 1.24 -6.19 -17.60
CA LEU A 79 1.94 -5.09 -18.27
C LEU A 79 2.71 -5.51 -19.53
N LEU A 80 3.13 -6.77 -19.62
CA LEU A 80 3.84 -7.33 -20.77
C LEU A 80 2.87 -7.77 -21.88
N VAL A 81 1.80 -8.47 -21.51
CA VAL A 81 0.85 -9.10 -22.43
C VAL A 81 -0.24 -8.12 -22.85
N LEU A 82 -1.00 -7.59 -21.89
CA LEU A 82 -2.16 -6.72 -22.18
C LEU A 82 -1.75 -5.25 -22.35
N ARG A 83 -0.57 -4.88 -21.84
CA ARG A 83 0.01 -3.53 -21.94
C ARG A 83 -0.98 -2.39 -21.65
N PRO A 84 -1.81 -2.48 -20.59
CA PRO A 84 -2.87 -1.50 -20.35
C PRO A 84 -2.34 -0.10 -19.97
N ILE A 85 -1.03 0.02 -19.72
CA ILE A 85 -0.36 1.25 -19.30
C ILE A 85 0.80 1.56 -20.25
N PRO A 86 0.83 2.76 -20.87
CA PRO A 86 1.96 3.23 -21.67
C PRO A 86 3.27 3.20 -20.88
N LYS A 87 4.39 2.82 -21.52
CA LYS A 87 5.68 2.61 -20.84
C LYS A 87 6.13 3.80 -19.97
N GLY A 88 5.97 5.03 -20.47
CA GLY A 88 6.37 6.26 -19.75
C GLY A 88 5.52 6.60 -18.52
N GLN A 89 4.35 5.97 -18.34
CA GLN A 89 3.43 6.28 -17.24
C GLN A 89 3.40 5.18 -16.15
N ARG A 90 4.08 4.04 -16.37
CA ARG A 90 4.03 2.86 -15.47
C ARG A 90 4.50 3.16 -14.06
N LEU A 91 5.68 3.77 -13.90
CA LEU A 91 6.23 4.07 -12.57
C LEU A 91 5.32 5.00 -11.76
N ARG A 92 4.68 5.95 -12.45
CA ARG A 92 3.75 6.91 -11.85
C ARG A 92 2.44 6.27 -11.45
N PHE A 93 1.85 5.49 -12.35
CA PHE A 93 0.62 4.74 -12.07
C PHE A 93 0.80 3.81 -10.87
N LEU A 94 1.90 3.05 -10.87
CA LEU A 94 2.25 2.13 -9.78
C LEU A 94 2.63 2.87 -8.48
N GLY A 95 2.87 4.18 -8.53
CA GLY A 95 3.25 4.96 -7.34
C GLY A 95 4.69 4.75 -6.90
N LEU A 96 5.54 4.22 -7.78
CA LEU A 96 6.98 4.05 -7.58
C LEU A 96 7.71 5.40 -7.69
N TRP A 97 7.32 6.24 -8.67
CA TRP A 97 7.96 7.52 -8.96
C TRP A 97 7.03 8.47 -9.73
N PRO A 98 7.05 9.81 -9.50
CA PRO A 98 7.90 10.55 -8.57
C PRO A 98 7.32 10.63 -7.15
N LEU A 99 8.21 10.79 -6.16
CA LEU A 99 7.84 10.96 -4.75
C LEU A 99 7.52 12.43 -4.45
N ARG A 100 6.36 12.93 -4.88
CA ARG A 100 6.01 14.36 -4.73
C ARG A 100 4.62 14.57 -4.10
N PRO A 101 4.50 15.51 -3.13
CA PRO A 101 5.57 16.24 -2.46
C PRO A 101 6.42 15.35 -1.53
N VAL A 102 7.76 15.45 -1.59
CA VAL A 102 8.70 14.55 -0.87
C VAL A 102 8.41 14.54 0.63
N ALA A 103 8.30 15.71 1.27
CA ALA A 103 8.05 15.81 2.70
C ALA A 103 6.78 15.05 3.14
N ARG A 104 5.71 15.12 2.35
CA ARG A 104 4.47 14.38 2.64
C ARG A 104 4.68 12.88 2.52
N VAL A 105 5.37 12.43 1.47
CA VAL A 105 5.65 11.00 1.27
C VAL A 105 6.50 10.47 2.42
N VAL A 106 7.58 11.17 2.79
CA VAL A 106 8.46 10.80 3.90
C VAL A 106 7.70 10.73 5.23
N TRP A 107 6.91 11.74 5.57
CA TRP A 107 6.13 11.70 6.81
C TRP A 107 5.09 10.57 6.83
N LEU A 108 4.48 10.26 5.69
CA LEU A 108 3.57 9.12 5.59
C LEU A 108 4.31 7.77 5.65
N MET A 109 5.58 7.69 5.23
CA MET A 109 6.42 6.52 5.46
C MET A 109 6.74 6.37 6.95
N VAL A 110 7.09 7.46 7.65
CA VAL A 110 7.33 7.44 9.11
C VAL A 110 6.06 7.01 9.85
N ILE A 111 4.91 7.59 9.51
CA ILE A 111 3.61 7.14 10.03
C ILE A 111 3.37 5.67 9.68
N GLY A 112 3.71 5.24 8.46
CA GLY A 112 3.61 3.85 8.03
C GLY A 112 4.45 2.90 8.90
N VAL A 113 5.66 3.28 9.31
CA VAL A 113 6.50 2.44 10.17
C VAL A 113 5.97 2.41 11.62
N LEU A 114 5.53 3.55 12.14
CA LEU A 114 5.21 3.68 13.57
C LEU A 114 3.75 3.36 13.92
N ALA A 115 2.80 3.66 13.04
CA ALA A 115 1.38 3.49 13.35
C ALA A 115 0.96 2.02 13.48
N PRO A 116 1.34 1.09 12.59
CA PRO A 116 0.88 -0.29 12.68
C PRO A 116 1.24 -0.98 14.01
N PRO A 117 2.50 -0.92 14.52
CA PRO A 117 2.80 -1.49 15.84
C PRO A 117 1.95 -0.89 16.96
N LEU A 118 1.68 0.42 16.93
CA LEU A 118 0.79 1.06 17.90
C LEU A 118 -0.66 0.58 17.77
N LEU A 119 -1.16 0.38 16.55
CA LEU A 119 -2.48 -0.19 16.32
C LEU A 119 -2.56 -1.66 16.75
N VAL A 120 -1.50 -2.45 16.58
CA VAL A 120 -1.45 -3.82 17.11
C VAL A 120 -1.48 -3.80 18.63
N LEU A 121 -0.69 -2.94 19.29
CA LEU A 121 -0.75 -2.79 20.76
C LEU A 121 -2.13 -2.34 21.24
N ALA A 122 -2.77 -1.41 20.53
CA ALA A 122 -4.15 -1.01 20.82
C ALA A 122 -5.13 -2.18 20.62
N SER A 123 -4.91 -3.04 19.64
CA SER A 123 -5.73 -4.25 19.40
C SER A 123 -5.57 -5.24 20.55
N THR A 124 -4.34 -5.47 21.01
CA THR A 124 -4.06 -6.27 22.22
C THR A 124 -4.77 -5.71 23.44
N ALA A 125 -4.77 -4.38 23.62
CA ALA A 125 -5.47 -3.73 24.72
C ALA A 125 -7.00 -3.92 24.62
N VAL A 126 -7.59 -3.77 23.43
CA VAL A 126 -9.02 -4.05 23.20
C VAL A 126 -9.34 -5.51 23.51
N ALA A 127 -8.52 -6.46 23.06
CA ALA A 127 -8.71 -7.87 23.36
C ALA A 127 -8.67 -8.16 24.87
N ALA A 128 -7.79 -7.49 25.61
CA ALA A 128 -7.74 -7.60 27.07
C ALA A 128 -8.99 -7.00 27.73
N LEU A 129 -9.43 -5.81 27.30
CA LEU A 129 -10.62 -5.14 27.81
C LEU A 129 -11.91 -5.94 27.55
N CYS A 130 -11.99 -6.64 26.41
CA CYS A 130 -13.11 -7.52 26.08
C CYS A 130 -13.04 -8.90 26.76
N GLY A 131 -11.97 -9.18 27.53
CA GLY A 131 -11.76 -10.47 28.19
C GLY A 131 -11.32 -11.62 27.26
N TRP A 132 -10.96 -11.31 26.01
CA TRP A 132 -10.46 -12.30 25.04
C TRP A 132 -8.99 -12.65 25.24
N LEU A 133 -8.26 -11.78 25.94
CA LEU A 133 -6.85 -11.96 26.28
C LEU A 133 -6.66 -11.78 27.80
N LYS A 134 -6.33 -12.86 28.50
CA LYS A 134 -5.88 -12.76 29.89
C LYS A 134 -4.43 -12.28 29.89
N VAL A 135 -4.19 -11.10 30.45
CA VAL A 135 -2.86 -10.49 30.45
C VAL A 135 -2.07 -10.79 31.72
N ASP A 136 -0.76 -10.96 31.57
CA ASP A 136 0.22 -10.97 32.66
C ASP A 136 1.33 -9.96 32.35
N LEU A 137 1.21 -8.77 32.96
CA LEU A 137 2.17 -7.68 32.81
C LEU A 137 3.29 -7.71 33.86
N ALA A 138 3.15 -8.54 34.89
CA ALA A 138 4.11 -8.61 36.00
C ALA A 138 5.21 -9.64 35.70
N GLY A 139 4.83 -10.80 35.19
CA GLY A 139 5.74 -11.91 34.93
C GLY A 139 5.99 -12.21 33.45
N PHE A 140 5.13 -11.72 32.54
CA PHE A 140 5.12 -12.14 31.13
C PHE A 140 5.17 -13.67 30.99
N SER A 141 4.40 -14.37 31.83
CA SER A 141 4.50 -15.81 32.03
C SER A 141 4.27 -16.62 30.76
N GLY A 142 3.26 -16.27 29.95
CA GLY A 142 2.98 -16.96 28.70
C GLY A 142 4.11 -16.77 27.68
N PHE A 143 4.66 -15.56 27.58
CA PHE A 143 5.80 -15.30 26.71
C PHE A 143 7.06 -16.04 27.17
N THR A 144 7.26 -16.16 28.49
CA THR A 144 8.36 -16.92 29.09
C THR A 144 8.26 -18.41 28.76
N GLU A 145 7.06 -19.01 28.84
CA GLU A 145 6.82 -20.39 28.40
C GLU A 145 7.11 -20.59 26.91
N LEU A 146 6.67 -19.66 26.05
CA LEU A 146 6.98 -19.72 24.62
C LEU A 146 8.48 -19.65 24.33
N LEU A 147 9.21 -18.80 25.07
CA LEU A 147 10.65 -18.70 24.92
C LEU A 147 11.33 -19.98 25.40
N ALA A 148 10.94 -20.53 26.55
CA ALA A 148 11.44 -21.80 27.07
C ALA A 148 11.23 -22.95 26.08
N ALA A 149 10.05 -23.04 25.46
CA ALA A 149 9.73 -24.08 24.49
C ALA A 149 10.56 -24.01 23.18
N ARG A 150 11.14 -22.84 22.86
CA ARG A 150 11.96 -22.62 21.66
C ARG A 150 13.46 -22.68 21.94
N THR A 151 13.85 -22.78 23.21
CA THR A 151 15.25 -22.74 23.61
C THR A 151 15.70 -24.16 23.99
N PRO A 152 16.88 -24.65 23.55
CA PRO A 152 17.34 -25.98 23.88
C PRO A 152 17.36 -26.27 25.39
N ALA A 153 17.10 -27.52 25.77
CA ALA A 153 17.11 -27.90 27.17
C ALA A 153 18.47 -27.59 27.84
N GLY A 154 18.43 -26.96 29.02
CA GLY A 154 19.63 -26.63 29.79
C GLY A 154 20.29 -25.29 29.46
N THR A 155 19.81 -24.54 28.45
CA THR A 155 20.31 -23.18 28.20
C THR A 155 19.58 -22.16 29.08
N PRO A 156 20.28 -21.27 29.79
CA PRO A 156 19.65 -20.24 30.60
C PRO A 156 18.91 -19.23 29.72
N LEU A 157 17.67 -18.91 30.08
CA LEU A 157 16.89 -17.90 29.38
C LEU A 157 17.37 -16.50 29.77
N PRO A 158 17.54 -15.57 28.80
CA PRO A 158 17.75 -14.17 29.11
C PRO A 158 16.52 -13.59 29.84
N PRO A 159 16.68 -12.50 30.62
CA PRO A 159 15.55 -11.82 31.24
C PRO A 159 14.51 -11.42 30.19
N VAL A 160 13.24 -11.79 30.42
CA VAL A 160 12.16 -11.62 29.44
C VAL A 160 12.00 -10.16 28.98
N GLY A 161 12.19 -9.20 29.88
CA GLY A 161 12.14 -7.76 29.56
C GLY A 161 13.21 -7.33 28.56
N VAL A 162 14.41 -7.94 28.58
CA VAL A 162 15.48 -7.66 27.61
C VAL A 162 15.08 -8.20 26.23
N VAL A 163 14.46 -9.38 26.17
CA VAL A 163 13.99 -9.98 24.91
C VAL A 163 12.84 -9.16 24.31
N ILE A 164 11.91 -8.68 25.14
CA ILE A 164 10.83 -7.78 24.71
C ILE A 164 11.41 -6.46 24.19
N ALA A 165 12.34 -5.83 24.93
CA ALA A 165 12.99 -4.59 24.49
C ALA A 165 13.75 -4.78 23.17
N ALA A 166 14.50 -5.88 23.03
CA ALA A 166 15.21 -6.21 21.80
C ALA A 166 14.27 -6.40 20.60
N GLN A 167 13.18 -7.16 20.77
CA GLN A 167 12.18 -7.30 19.71
C GLN A 167 11.50 -5.97 19.38
N ALA A 168 11.16 -5.16 20.38
CA ALA A 168 10.57 -3.84 20.19
C ALA A 168 11.48 -2.92 19.35
N MET A 169 12.78 -2.90 19.66
CA MET A 169 13.78 -2.16 18.87
C MET A 169 13.99 -2.73 17.47
N SER A 170 13.78 -4.03 17.28
CA SER A 170 13.90 -4.69 15.97
C SER A 170 12.73 -4.40 15.03
N ILE A 171 11.54 -4.06 15.56
CA ILE A 171 10.33 -3.88 14.75
C ILE A 171 10.51 -2.81 13.66
N PRO A 172 10.97 -1.57 13.96
CA PRO A 172 11.19 -0.58 12.92
C PRO A 172 12.20 -1.03 11.87
N VAL A 173 13.27 -1.71 12.30
CA VAL A 173 14.32 -2.22 11.40
C VAL A 173 13.74 -3.28 10.46
N ALA A 174 13.03 -4.27 11.01
CA ALA A 174 12.39 -5.34 10.24
C ALA A 174 11.33 -4.79 9.29
N ALA A 175 10.54 -3.81 9.76
CA ALA A 175 9.51 -3.12 8.99
C ALA A 175 10.08 -2.42 7.75
N THR A 176 11.27 -1.84 7.83
CA THR A 176 11.92 -1.13 6.70
C THR A 176 12.87 -1.99 5.88
N THR A 177 13.10 -3.24 6.27
CA THR A 177 14.04 -4.16 5.59
C THR A 177 13.34 -5.41 5.08
N VAL A 178 13.47 -6.55 5.76
CA VAL A 178 13.00 -7.85 5.32
C VAL A 178 11.48 -7.88 5.11
N ASN A 179 10.70 -7.26 6.00
CA ASN A 179 9.24 -7.24 5.86
C ASN A 179 8.79 -6.22 4.80
N ALA A 180 9.47 -5.10 4.63
CA ALA A 180 9.19 -4.18 3.52
C ALA A 180 9.49 -4.83 2.16
N LEU A 181 10.59 -5.59 2.07
CA LEU A 181 10.96 -6.28 0.84
C LEU A 181 9.91 -7.33 0.46
N ALA A 182 9.43 -8.11 1.44
CA ALA A 182 8.35 -9.08 1.23
C ALA A 182 7.03 -8.36 0.88
N ALA A 183 6.63 -7.35 1.66
CA ALA A 183 5.41 -6.58 1.43
C ALA A 183 5.41 -5.81 0.10
N PHE A 184 6.57 -5.45 -0.45
CA PHE A 184 6.67 -4.80 -1.75
C PHE A 184 6.03 -5.63 -2.87
N GLY A 185 6.19 -6.96 -2.84
CA GLY A 185 5.61 -7.86 -3.84
C GLY A 185 4.08 -7.75 -3.88
N GLU A 186 3.47 -7.71 -2.70
CA GLU A 186 2.03 -7.57 -2.54
C GLU A 186 1.55 -6.16 -2.89
N GLU A 187 2.19 -5.15 -2.30
CA GLU A 187 1.77 -3.76 -2.41
C GLU A 187 1.92 -3.20 -3.83
N LEU A 188 2.89 -3.69 -4.62
CA LEU A 188 2.99 -3.37 -6.04
C LEU A 188 1.72 -3.81 -6.80
N GLY A 189 1.16 -4.96 -6.42
CA GLY A 189 -0.11 -5.47 -6.92
C GLY A 189 -1.31 -4.69 -6.39
N TRP A 190 -1.48 -4.66 -5.07
CA TRP A 190 -2.69 -4.14 -4.43
C TRP A 190 -2.78 -2.61 -4.53
N ARG A 191 -1.79 -1.89 -3.99
CA ARG A 191 -1.80 -0.42 -3.92
C ARG A 191 -1.17 0.22 -5.16
N GLY A 192 -0.27 -0.50 -5.82
CA GLY A 192 0.36 -0.07 -7.06
C GLY A 192 -0.57 -0.23 -8.27
N PHE A 193 -1.18 -1.39 -8.47
CA PHE A 193 -1.99 -1.66 -9.66
C PHE A 193 -3.50 -1.63 -9.41
N LEU A 194 -4.00 -2.49 -8.50
CA LEU A 194 -5.43 -2.77 -8.36
C LEU A 194 -6.22 -1.55 -7.85
N VAL A 195 -5.76 -0.90 -6.78
CA VAL A 195 -6.41 0.28 -6.22
C VAL A 195 -6.54 1.38 -7.29
N PRO A 196 -5.45 1.85 -7.95
CA PRO A 196 -5.56 2.81 -9.05
C PRO A 196 -6.47 2.36 -10.20
N ALA A 197 -6.42 1.08 -10.60
CA ALA A 197 -7.25 0.54 -11.68
C ALA A 197 -8.76 0.57 -11.34
N LEU A 198 -9.12 0.38 -10.07
CA LEU A 198 -10.50 0.42 -9.58
C LEU A 198 -11.00 1.83 -9.26
N ARG A 199 -10.14 2.86 -9.25
CA ARG A 199 -10.50 4.26 -8.88
C ARG A 199 -11.67 4.82 -9.67
N ARG A 200 -11.84 4.39 -10.93
CA ARG A 200 -12.97 4.82 -11.80
C ARG A 200 -14.35 4.45 -11.24
N TYR A 201 -14.43 3.47 -10.34
CA TYR A 201 -15.66 3.05 -9.67
C TYR A 201 -15.86 3.76 -8.32
N GLY A 202 -14.99 4.70 -7.96
CA GLY A 202 -15.04 5.45 -6.71
C GLY A 202 -14.00 5.01 -5.68
N THR A 203 -13.81 5.84 -4.65
CA THR A 203 -12.81 5.62 -3.58
C THR A 203 -13.14 4.39 -2.76
N TRP A 204 -14.35 4.31 -2.23
CA TRP A 204 -14.75 3.22 -1.36
C TRP A 204 -14.83 1.90 -2.10
N ALA A 205 -15.39 1.86 -3.31
CA ALA A 205 -15.39 0.66 -4.14
C ALA A 205 -13.96 0.16 -4.39
N SER A 206 -13.03 1.04 -4.76
CA SER A 206 -11.62 0.68 -4.98
C SER A 206 -10.96 0.09 -3.73
N LEU A 207 -11.15 0.71 -2.56
CA LEU A 207 -10.54 0.24 -1.30
C LEU A 207 -11.16 -1.07 -0.81
N LEU A 208 -12.49 -1.18 -0.81
CA LEU A 208 -13.22 -2.34 -0.30
C LEU A 208 -13.03 -3.57 -1.19
N ILE A 209 -13.17 -3.41 -2.52
CA ILE A 209 -12.95 -4.52 -3.47
C ILE A 209 -11.51 -4.99 -3.41
N SER A 210 -10.54 -4.07 -3.34
CA SER A 210 -9.12 -4.45 -3.19
C SER A 210 -8.88 -5.21 -1.89
N GLY A 211 -9.49 -4.81 -0.78
CA GLY A 211 -9.37 -5.51 0.51
C GLY A 211 -9.98 -6.91 0.48
N VAL A 212 -11.15 -7.07 -0.14
CA VAL A 212 -11.79 -8.40 -0.31
C VAL A 212 -10.93 -9.31 -1.16
N ILE A 213 -10.42 -8.83 -2.30
CA ILE A 213 -9.54 -9.63 -3.18
C ILE A 213 -8.25 -10.00 -2.45
N TRP A 214 -7.66 -9.07 -1.69
CA TRP A 214 -6.46 -9.35 -0.89
C TRP A 214 -6.72 -10.42 0.17
N GLY A 215 -7.88 -10.39 0.85
CA GLY A 215 -8.27 -11.44 1.78
C GLY A 215 -8.49 -12.80 1.12
N LEU A 216 -9.18 -12.83 -0.03
CA LEU A 216 -9.39 -14.06 -0.81
C LEU A 216 -8.08 -14.66 -1.33
N TRP A 217 -7.11 -13.82 -1.68
CA TRP A 217 -5.79 -14.26 -2.13
C TRP A 217 -5.04 -15.10 -1.08
N HIS A 218 -5.33 -14.91 0.21
CA HIS A 218 -4.75 -15.72 1.30
C HIS A 218 -5.43 -17.10 1.47
N ALA A 219 -6.54 -17.38 0.78
CA ALA A 219 -7.29 -18.62 0.95
C ALA A 219 -6.44 -19.92 0.90
N PRO A 220 -5.43 -20.08 0.01
CA PRO A 220 -4.63 -21.30 -0.04
C PRO A 220 -3.91 -21.65 1.27
N ILE A 221 -3.49 -20.65 2.04
CA ILE A 221 -2.75 -20.86 3.29
C ILE A 221 -3.67 -20.78 4.52
N ILE A 222 -4.74 -19.98 4.44
CA ILE A 222 -5.73 -19.89 5.51
C ILE A 222 -6.49 -21.20 5.67
N LEU A 223 -6.86 -21.86 4.57
CA LEU A 223 -7.50 -23.18 4.62
C LEU A 223 -6.57 -24.29 5.14
N LEU A 224 -5.26 -24.03 5.25
CA LEU A 224 -4.29 -24.89 5.94
C LEU A 224 -4.09 -24.51 7.43
N GLY A 225 -4.84 -23.52 7.94
CA GLY A 225 -4.84 -23.10 9.34
C GLY A 225 -3.94 -21.90 9.65
N TYR A 226 -3.43 -21.18 8.65
CA TYR A 226 -2.59 -20.01 8.88
C TYR A 226 -3.35 -18.91 9.64
N ASP A 227 -2.65 -18.17 10.50
CA ASP A 227 -3.13 -17.15 11.44
C ASP A 227 -4.19 -17.60 12.45
N PHE A 228 -5.33 -18.09 11.98
CA PHE A 228 -6.51 -18.35 12.80
C PHE A 228 -6.62 -19.77 13.34
N GLY A 229 -5.82 -20.72 12.82
CA GLY A 229 -5.95 -22.14 13.15
C GLY A 229 -7.26 -22.77 12.63
N ARG A 230 -7.93 -22.11 11.69
CA ARG A 230 -9.24 -22.52 11.14
C ARG A 230 -9.09 -22.91 9.67
N THR A 231 -9.34 -24.17 9.35
CA THR A 231 -9.16 -24.76 8.01
C THR A 231 -10.43 -24.70 7.14
N ASP A 232 -11.35 -23.80 7.47
CA ASP A 232 -12.65 -23.67 6.84
C ASP A 232 -12.95 -22.24 6.37
N LEU A 233 -14.16 -22.05 5.83
CA LEU A 233 -14.61 -20.75 5.32
C LEU A 233 -14.57 -19.64 6.38
N SER A 234 -14.73 -19.96 7.67
CA SER A 234 -14.69 -18.95 8.73
C SER A 234 -13.31 -18.30 8.86
N GLY A 235 -12.23 -19.07 8.68
CA GLY A 235 -10.86 -18.53 8.62
C GLY A 235 -10.69 -17.57 7.44
N VAL A 236 -11.21 -17.95 6.26
CA VAL A 236 -11.14 -17.10 5.06
C VAL A 236 -11.95 -15.81 5.24
N LEU A 237 -13.14 -15.89 5.85
CA LEU A 237 -13.96 -14.71 6.14
C LEU A 237 -13.30 -13.78 7.16
N LEU A 238 -12.63 -14.33 8.18
CA LEU A 238 -11.83 -13.55 9.13
C LEU A 238 -10.68 -12.83 8.40
N MET A 239 -9.97 -13.53 7.52
CA MET A 239 -8.90 -12.91 6.73
C MET A 239 -9.45 -11.80 5.83
N ILE A 240 -10.60 -12.00 5.18
CA ILE A 240 -11.26 -10.95 4.39
C ILE A 240 -11.59 -9.73 5.24
N GLY A 241 -12.16 -9.91 6.43
CA GLY A 241 -12.43 -8.79 7.34
C GLY A 241 -11.17 -8.00 7.69
N GLY A 242 -10.10 -8.71 8.07
CA GLY A 242 -8.80 -8.10 8.39
C GLY A 242 -8.19 -7.34 7.21
N CYS A 243 -8.15 -8.00 6.04
CA CYS A 243 -7.65 -7.41 4.80
C CYS A 243 -8.51 -6.26 4.28
N VAL A 244 -9.81 -6.19 4.58
CA VAL A 244 -10.64 -5.01 4.26
C VAL A 244 -10.26 -3.83 5.14
N VAL A 245 -10.13 -4.03 6.44
CA VAL A 245 -9.78 -2.96 7.41
C VAL A 245 -8.38 -2.42 7.13
N TRP A 246 -7.36 -3.29 7.12
CA TRP A 246 -6.00 -2.89 6.75
C TRP A 246 -5.90 -2.48 5.29
N GLY A 247 -6.72 -3.10 4.43
CA GLY A 247 -7.14 -2.70 3.09
C GLY A 247 -7.21 -1.19 2.91
N VAL A 248 -8.18 -0.64 3.63
CA VAL A 248 -8.54 0.78 3.64
C VAL A 248 -7.42 1.64 4.22
N LEU A 249 -6.76 1.23 5.30
CA LEU A 249 -5.68 2.02 5.93
C LEU A 249 -4.45 2.18 5.02
N LEU A 250 -3.97 1.07 4.46
CA LEU A 250 -2.85 1.07 3.51
C LEU A 250 -3.24 1.76 2.19
N GLY A 251 -4.47 1.55 1.73
CA GLY A 251 -5.02 2.26 0.59
C GLY A 251 -5.11 3.76 0.84
N TRP A 252 -5.49 4.20 2.05
CA TRP A 252 -5.47 5.61 2.42
C TRP A 252 -4.06 6.20 2.32
N LEU A 253 -3.02 5.52 2.82
CA LEU A 253 -1.63 5.95 2.67
C LEU A 253 -1.26 6.13 1.19
N ARG A 254 -1.64 5.18 0.33
CA ARG A 254 -1.45 5.25 -1.14
C ARG A 254 -2.17 6.45 -1.76
N LEU A 255 -3.44 6.66 -1.41
CA LEU A 255 -4.26 7.74 -1.94
C LEU A 255 -3.87 9.12 -1.42
N ARG A 256 -3.34 9.22 -0.21
CA ARG A 256 -2.93 10.49 0.41
C ARG A 256 -1.54 10.94 -0.04
N SER A 257 -0.63 9.99 -0.23
CA SER A 257 0.76 10.26 -0.63
C SER A 257 0.94 10.35 -2.14
N GLY A 258 0.12 9.63 -2.93
CA GLY A 258 0.40 9.43 -4.35
C GLY A 258 1.52 8.41 -4.62
N SER A 259 2.08 7.77 -3.59
CA SER A 259 3.14 6.76 -3.67
C SER A 259 2.74 5.46 -2.98
N MET A 260 3.27 4.33 -3.44
CA MET A 260 3.04 3.03 -2.79
C MET A 260 3.96 2.78 -1.58
N TRP A 261 5.11 3.44 -1.50
CA TRP A 261 6.11 3.18 -0.45
C TRP A 261 5.60 3.36 0.99
N PRO A 262 4.77 4.37 1.32
CA PRO A 262 4.15 4.43 2.63
C PRO A 262 3.34 3.18 2.98
N ALA A 263 2.63 2.60 2.01
CA ALA A 263 1.88 1.35 2.21
C ALA A 263 2.82 0.14 2.34
N VAL A 264 3.91 0.08 1.58
CA VAL A 264 4.96 -0.96 1.70
C VAL A 264 5.52 -1.02 3.11
N PHE A 265 5.94 0.14 3.66
CA PHE A 265 6.49 0.17 5.01
C PHE A 265 5.44 -0.09 6.09
N ALA A 266 4.20 0.35 5.88
CA ALA A 266 3.11 0.06 6.81
C ALA A 266 2.71 -1.40 6.84
N HIS A 267 2.65 -2.06 5.69
CA HIS A 267 2.42 -3.50 5.61
C HIS A 267 3.63 -4.25 6.21
N GLY A 268 4.86 -3.84 5.90
CA GLY A 268 6.05 -4.40 6.53
C GLY A 268 6.05 -4.27 8.06
N ALA A 269 5.59 -3.13 8.59
CA ALA A 269 5.45 -2.90 10.02
C ALA A 269 4.32 -3.74 10.65
N LEU A 270 3.19 -3.91 9.95
CA LEU A 270 2.13 -4.83 10.37
C LEU A 270 2.67 -6.25 10.54
N ASN A 271 3.39 -6.76 9.54
CA ASN A 271 3.97 -8.11 9.59
C ASN A 271 5.00 -8.24 10.72
N ALA A 272 5.86 -7.23 10.90
CA ALA A 272 6.85 -7.20 11.97
C ALA A 272 6.24 -7.18 13.38
N SER A 273 5.03 -6.62 13.53
CA SER A 273 4.38 -6.41 14.82
C SER A 273 3.19 -7.33 15.07
N ALA A 274 2.79 -8.18 14.13
CA ALA A 274 1.60 -9.02 14.25
C ALA A 274 1.59 -9.91 15.50
N GLY A 275 2.77 -10.36 15.94
CA GLY A 275 2.95 -11.21 17.13
C GLY A 275 3.02 -10.46 18.46
N LEU A 276 2.86 -9.14 18.52
CA LEU A 276 3.04 -8.36 19.76
C LEU A 276 2.14 -8.81 20.92
N TYR A 277 0.95 -9.32 20.65
CA TYR A 277 0.05 -9.83 21.70
C TYR A 277 0.67 -10.99 22.49
N LEU A 278 1.58 -11.76 21.88
CA LEU A 278 2.26 -12.90 22.51
C LEU A 278 3.16 -12.47 23.67
N TRP A 279 3.54 -11.20 23.76
CA TRP A 279 4.32 -10.72 24.91
C TRP A 279 3.49 -10.69 26.18
N PHE A 280 2.18 -10.49 26.08
CA PHE A 280 1.36 -10.08 27.22
C PHE A 280 0.42 -11.16 27.74
N PHE A 281 0.24 -12.28 27.06
CA PHE A 281 -0.71 -13.32 27.50
C PHE A 281 -0.20 -14.08 28.74
N ALA A 282 -1.13 -14.49 29.60
CA ALA A 282 -0.83 -15.27 30.80
C ALA A 282 -0.59 -16.76 30.45
N ALA A 283 0.37 -17.38 31.13
CA ALA A 283 0.64 -18.81 31.01
C ALA A 283 -0.61 -19.67 31.29
N GLY A 284 -0.68 -20.83 30.64
CA GLY A 284 -1.84 -21.74 30.73
C GLY A 284 -3.13 -21.21 30.11
N THR A 285 -3.06 -20.12 29.32
CA THR A 285 -4.20 -19.64 28.53
C THR A 285 -3.98 -19.83 27.03
N HIS A 286 -5.08 -19.98 26.31
CA HIS A 286 -5.09 -20.17 24.86
C HIS A 286 -5.96 -19.08 24.22
N PRO A 287 -5.41 -17.88 23.96
CA PRO A 287 -6.18 -16.82 23.32
C PRO A 287 -6.60 -17.25 21.91
N ASP A 288 -7.88 -17.07 21.56
CA ASP A 288 -8.36 -17.35 20.20
C ASP A 288 -7.75 -16.33 19.23
N PRO A 289 -6.92 -16.76 18.27
CA PRO A 289 -6.29 -15.85 17.31
C PRO A 289 -7.31 -15.02 16.52
N ALA A 290 -8.52 -15.53 16.28
CA ALA A 290 -9.59 -14.80 15.61
C ALA A 290 -10.02 -13.53 16.36
N LEU A 291 -9.87 -13.52 17.69
CA LEU A 291 -10.24 -12.41 18.54
C LEU A 291 -9.06 -11.47 18.81
N VAL A 292 -7.85 -12.02 18.96
CA VAL A 292 -6.68 -11.25 19.45
C VAL A 292 -5.75 -10.74 18.36
N LEU A 293 -5.67 -11.40 17.19
CA LEU A 293 -4.78 -10.96 16.12
C LEU A 293 -5.18 -9.57 15.59
N PRO A 294 -4.22 -8.78 15.08
CA PRO A 294 -4.55 -7.51 14.43
C PRO A 294 -5.33 -7.67 13.12
N LEU A 295 -5.35 -8.87 12.53
CA LEU A 295 -6.24 -9.23 11.43
C LEU A 295 -7.59 -9.80 11.92
N GLY A 296 -7.72 -10.09 13.20
CA GLY A 296 -8.93 -10.56 13.87
C GLY A 296 -9.80 -9.43 14.42
N VAL A 297 -10.82 -9.79 15.21
CA VAL A 297 -11.89 -8.90 15.66
C VAL A 297 -11.38 -7.67 16.43
N ALA A 298 -10.40 -7.83 17.33
CA ALA A 298 -9.83 -6.69 18.04
C ALA A 298 -9.17 -5.67 17.09
N GLY A 299 -8.45 -6.17 16.08
CA GLY A 299 -7.87 -5.35 15.03
C GLY A 299 -8.92 -4.65 14.17
N TRP A 300 -10.07 -5.29 13.93
CA TRP A 300 -11.18 -4.65 13.21
C TRP A 300 -11.76 -3.48 13.98
N ILE A 301 -11.94 -3.63 15.30
CA ILE A 301 -12.49 -2.57 16.16
C ILE A 301 -11.54 -1.35 16.13
N VAL A 302 -10.25 -1.58 16.36
CA VAL A 302 -9.24 -0.50 16.35
C VAL A 302 -9.14 0.15 14.97
N GLY A 303 -9.03 -0.66 13.91
CA GLY A 303 -8.94 -0.15 12.54
C GLY A 303 -10.20 0.60 12.11
N ALA A 304 -11.40 0.13 12.46
CA ALA A 304 -12.65 0.82 12.20
C ALA A 304 -12.72 2.18 12.90
N ALA A 305 -12.25 2.27 14.15
CA ALA A 305 -12.16 3.54 14.87
C ALA A 305 -11.22 4.53 14.15
N VAL A 306 -10.05 4.07 13.71
CA VAL A 306 -9.11 4.91 12.93
C VAL A 306 -9.71 5.33 11.60
N ILE A 307 -10.35 4.41 10.87
CA ILE A 307 -11.03 4.70 9.60
C ILE A 307 -12.12 5.76 9.82
N LEU A 308 -12.92 5.63 10.88
CA LEU A 308 -13.94 6.61 11.24
C LEU A 308 -13.32 8.00 11.48
N VAL A 309 -12.22 8.08 12.24
CA VAL A 309 -11.49 9.34 12.45
C VAL A 309 -10.99 9.92 11.13
N LEU A 310 -10.44 9.12 10.23
CA LEU A 310 -9.99 9.56 8.91
C LEU A 310 -11.15 10.07 8.03
N ILE A 311 -12.34 9.46 8.15
CA ILE A 311 -13.57 9.92 7.47
C ILE A 311 -14.02 11.26 8.03
N LEU A 312 -14.17 11.37 9.36
CA LEU A 312 -14.66 12.57 10.04
C LEU A 312 -13.74 13.78 9.83
N THR A 313 -12.43 13.53 9.79
CA THR A 313 -11.41 14.57 9.49
C THR A 313 -11.24 14.85 7.99
N GLY A 314 -12.08 14.25 7.14
CA GLY A 314 -12.11 14.51 5.70
C GLY A 314 -10.89 14.04 4.92
N GLN A 315 -10.09 13.12 5.46
CA GLN A 315 -8.81 12.71 4.86
C GLN A 315 -8.96 11.98 3.51
N PHE A 316 -10.15 11.47 3.19
CA PHE A 316 -10.46 10.86 1.90
C PHE A 316 -10.90 11.87 0.81
N ARG A 317 -11.14 13.14 1.16
CA ARG A 317 -11.62 14.17 0.20
C ARG A 317 -10.51 14.68 -0.72
N ARG A 318 -9.28 14.81 -0.23
CA ARG A 318 -8.12 15.31 -0.98
C ARG A 318 -7.22 14.15 -1.40
N GLN A 319 -7.26 13.82 -2.70
CA GLN A 319 -6.42 12.78 -3.28
C GLN A 319 -5.59 13.42 -4.39
N PRO A 320 -4.25 13.40 -4.33
CA PRO A 320 -3.41 13.84 -5.43
C PRO A 320 -3.84 13.10 -6.70
N ALA A 321 -3.89 13.79 -7.83
CA ALA A 321 -4.25 13.16 -9.09
C ALA A 321 -3.27 12.00 -9.36
N LEU A 322 -3.80 10.77 -9.34
CA LEU A 322 -3.01 9.56 -9.53
C LEU A 322 -2.48 9.41 -10.98
N ALA A 323 -2.84 10.32 -11.90
CA ALA A 323 -2.40 10.30 -13.29
C ALA A 323 -2.69 11.61 -14.07
N ALA A 324 -2.57 12.81 -13.48
CA ALA A 324 -2.68 14.06 -14.27
C ALA A 324 -1.33 14.76 -14.34
N ASP A 325 -0.80 14.97 -15.55
CA ASP A 325 0.35 15.84 -15.77
C ASP A 325 0.03 17.23 -15.20
N LEU A 326 0.66 17.59 -14.09
CA LEU A 326 0.85 19.00 -13.81
C LEU A 326 1.81 19.46 -14.90
N PRO A 327 1.44 20.45 -15.74
CA PRO A 327 2.38 21.04 -16.66
C PRO A 327 3.65 21.39 -15.90
N ARG A 328 4.81 21.07 -16.47
CA ARG A 328 6.05 21.73 -16.07
C ARG A 328 5.86 23.21 -16.37
N THR A 329 5.23 23.96 -15.49
CA THR A 329 5.39 25.41 -15.47
C THR A 329 6.83 25.61 -15.03
N LEU A 330 7.74 25.61 -16.01
CA LEU A 330 8.91 26.47 -15.88
C LEU A 330 8.36 27.86 -15.50
N PRO A 331 8.97 28.57 -14.55
CA PRO A 331 8.63 29.97 -14.31
C PRO A 331 8.56 30.65 -15.68
N ALA A 332 7.48 31.35 -15.97
CA ALA A 332 7.39 32.13 -17.19
C ALA A 332 8.68 32.97 -17.30
N PRO A 333 9.35 33.02 -18.46
CA PRO A 333 10.44 33.97 -18.63
C PRO A 333 9.89 35.35 -18.23
N PHE A 334 10.68 36.09 -17.47
CA PHE A 334 10.32 37.42 -16.98
C PHE A 334 9.64 38.21 -18.11
N PRO A 335 8.54 38.94 -17.83
CA PRO A 335 7.91 39.76 -18.87
C PRO A 335 8.99 40.66 -19.46
N GLU A 336 9.20 40.55 -20.78
CA GLU A 336 10.07 41.47 -21.49
C GLU A 336 9.58 42.89 -21.21
N PRO A 337 10.49 43.84 -20.93
CA PRO A 337 10.10 45.23 -20.77
C PRO A 337 9.36 45.68 -22.05
N PRO A 338 8.31 46.51 -21.92
CA PRO A 338 7.54 46.95 -23.06
C PRO A 338 8.49 47.62 -24.07
N LEU A 339 8.39 47.20 -25.33
CA LEU A 339 9.03 47.90 -26.44
C LEU A 339 8.48 49.33 -26.47
N GLU A 340 9.34 50.32 -26.20
CA GLU A 340 9.01 51.74 -26.37
C GLU A 340 8.54 51.95 -27.82
N ASP A 341 7.35 52.53 -27.98
CA ASP A 341 6.82 52.93 -29.28
C ASP A 341 7.65 54.11 -29.79
N PRO A 342 8.35 54.00 -30.95
CA PRO A 342 9.15 55.09 -31.50
C PRO A 342 8.34 56.33 -31.91
N ARG A 343 7.02 56.35 -31.71
CA ARG A 343 6.12 57.43 -32.12
C ARG A 343 5.78 58.43 -31.01
N GLU A 344 6.18 58.19 -29.76
CA GLU A 344 5.94 59.13 -28.65
C GLU A 344 7.04 60.19 -28.45
N GLU A 345 8.18 60.09 -29.16
CA GLU A 345 9.29 61.04 -29.01
C GLU A 345 9.14 62.34 -29.84
N ALA A 346 8.05 62.51 -30.59
CA ALA A 346 7.85 63.64 -31.51
C ALA A 346 6.95 64.78 -30.97
N ALA A 347 6.63 64.81 -29.68
CA ALA A 347 5.79 65.85 -29.10
C ALA A 347 6.32 66.36 -27.75
N SER A 348 7.44 67.09 -27.77
CA SER A 348 7.76 68.03 -26.70
C SER A 348 8.18 69.36 -27.32
N PRO A 349 7.44 70.45 -27.06
CA PRO A 349 7.77 71.76 -27.60
C PRO A 349 9.00 72.35 -26.89
N HIS A 350 9.93 72.81 -27.72
CA HIS A 350 11.08 73.63 -27.37
C HIS A 350 10.69 74.80 -26.44
N VAL A 351 11.35 74.91 -25.28
CA VAL A 351 11.43 76.15 -24.50
C VAL A 351 12.92 76.56 -24.47
N PRO A 352 13.30 77.76 -24.94
CA PRO A 352 14.69 78.19 -24.94
C PRO A 352 15.08 78.99 -23.69
N SER A 353 16.30 78.70 -23.21
CA SER A 353 17.34 79.64 -22.74
C SER A 353 17.10 80.61 -21.57
N GLY A 354 17.97 80.51 -20.55
CA GLY A 354 18.29 81.57 -19.56
C GLY A 354 19.15 80.99 -18.42
N SER A 355 20.48 81.01 -18.56
CA SER A 355 21.41 82.02 -18.01
C SER A 355 21.81 81.81 -16.54
N GLU A 356 23.06 81.39 -16.36
CA GLU A 356 24.05 81.97 -15.44
C GLU A 356 23.93 81.83 -13.91
N LEU A 357 25.14 81.61 -13.34
CA LEU A 357 25.65 82.07 -12.03
C LEU A 357 25.62 81.11 -10.81
N GLU A 358 26.84 80.60 -10.54
CA GLU A 358 27.62 80.84 -9.30
C GLU A 358 27.25 80.17 -7.96
N ARG A 359 28.26 79.46 -7.42
CA ARG A 359 28.84 79.49 -6.05
C ARG A 359 28.77 78.22 -5.19
N SER A 360 30.01 77.90 -4.78
CA SER A 360 30.51 77.19 -3.59
C SER A 360 30.47 75.67 -3.55
#